data_AF-A0A9P4U262-F1
#
_entry.id   AF-A0A9P4U262-F1
#
_cell.length_a   1.000
_cell.length_b   1.000
_cell.length_c   1.000
_cell.angle_alpha   90.00
_cell.angle_beta   90.00
_cell.angle_gamma   90.00
#
_symmetry.space_group_name_H-M   'P 1'
#
loop_
_entity.id
_entity.type
_entity.pdbx_description
1 polymer ?
#
loop_
_entity_poly.entity_id
_entity_poly.type
_entity_poly.pdbx_seq_one_letter_code
_entity_poly.pdbx_strand_id
1 'polypeptide(L)'
;MSNPPPPPPPRWVVELNTTPAARPKNTSLVDPPGFSGSGRKGNSSKKDVAAPRKAPTTEETDTLKMKKAWELAIAPAKALPMNAIGMYMSGNSLQIFSVMMVFMCFKTPLLAVLNIQATFARLESPGTKDKMLLVKITFVLMNLLAVALGTWKVNQMGLLPTTSSDWLAWESARDPLERAFPDFAT
;
A
#
# COMPACT_ATOMS: atom_id res chain seq x y z
N MET A 1 -81.94 -23.09 -10.20
CA MET A 1 -80.58 -23.59 -10.50
C MET A 1 -79.62 -22.88 -9.56
N SER A 2 -79.24 -23.53 -8.45
CA SER A 2 -78.33 -22.97 -7.44
C SER A 2 -76.88 -23.19 -7.87
N ASN A 3 -76.12 -22.11 -8.01
CA ASN A 3 -74.70 -22.15 -8.39
C ASN A 3 -73.89 -22.88 -7.30
N PRO A 4 -72.93 -23.78 -7.63
CA PRO A 4 -72.09 -24.43 -6.62
C PRO A 4 -71.20 -23.40 -5.92
N PRO A 5 -70.85 -23.61 -4.64
CA PRO A 5 -69.99 -22.69 -3.90
C PRO A 5 -68.59 -22.61 -4.54
N PRO A 6 -67.93 -21.44 -4.45
CA PRO A 6 -66.60 -21.23 -5.04
C PRO A 6 -65.53 -22.12 -4.38
N PRO A 7 -64.46 -22.49 -5.12
CA PRO A 7 -63.38 -23.32 -4.59
C PRO A 7 -62.62 -22.59 -3.47
N PRO A 8 -62.09 -23.31 -2.48
CA PRO A 8 -61.34 -22.71 -1.39
C PRO A 8 -60.05 -22.04 -1.88
N PRO A 9 -59.59 -20.97 -1.21
CA PRO A 9 -58.38 -20.26 -1.60
C PRO A 9 -57.12 -21.14 -1.46
N PRO A 10 -56.07 -20.87 -2.26
CA PRO A 10 -54.83 -21.62 -2.18
C PRO A 10 -54.11 -21.36 -0.86
N ARG A 11 -53.44 -22.39 -0.32
CA ARG A 11 -52.87 -22.39 1.04
C ARG A 11 -51.95 -21.21 1.35
N TRP A 12 -51.16 -20.75 0.37
CA TRP A 12 -50.25 -19.61 0.57
C TRP A 12 -50.99 -18.30 0.89
N VAL A 13 -52.22 -18.12 0.39
CA VAL A 13 -53.07 -16.95 0.70
C VAL A 13 -53.62 -17.04 2.12
N VAL A 14 -53.93 -18.25 2.60
CA VAL A 14 -54.36 -18.49 3.97
C VAL A 14 -53.21 -18.27 4.95
N GLU A 15 -52.00 -18.72 4.60
CA GLU A 15 -50.79 -18.57 5.40
C GLU A 15 -50.32 -17.10 5.53
N LEU A 16 -50.57 -16.25 4.54
CA LEU A 16 -50.28 -14.81 4.61
C LEU A 16 -51.16 -14.06 5.63
N ASN A 17 -52.43 -14.47 5.73
CA ASN A 17 -53.42 -13.80 6.58
C ASN A 17 -53.50 -14.39 7.99
N THR A 18 -52.78 -15.48 8.26
CA THR A 18 -52.70 -16.10 9.57
C THR A 18 -51.36 -15.74 10.20
N THR A 19 -51.38 -15.17 11.41
CA THR A 19 -50.15 -14.95 12.16
C THR A 19 -49.48 -16.30 12.43
N PRO A 20 -48.26 -16.57 11.91
CA PRO A 20 -47.63 -17.86 12.08
C PRO A 20 -47.30 -18.07 13.56
N ALA A 21 -47.66 -19.24 14.11
CA ALA A 21 -47.21 -19.67 15.42
C ALA A 21 -45.67 -19.72 15.45
N ALA A 22 -45.06 -19.21 16.52
CA ALA A 22 -43.61 -19.11 16.65
C ALA A 22 -42.96 -20.51 16.47
N ARG A 23 -42.19 -20.67 15.39
CA ARG A 23 -41.50 -21.93 15.10
C ARG A 23 -40.44 -22.19 16.19
N PRO A 24 -40.36 -23.41 16.77
CA PRO A 24 -39.28 -23.74 17.68
C PRO A 24 -37.94 -23.65 16.94
N LYS A 25 -36.95 -23.02 17.59
CA LYS A 25 -35.59 -22.87 17.05
C LYS A 25 -34.91 -24.24 17.04
N ASN A 26 -34.91 -24.93 15.91
CA ASN A 26 -34.14 -26.15 15.73
C ASN A 26 -32.65 -25.80 15.72
N THR A 27 -31.96 -26.16 16.81
CA THR A 27 -30.53 -25.89 17.04
C THR A 27 -29.60 -26.92 16.37
N SER A 28 -30.17 -27.91 15.67
CA SER A 28 -29.46 -29.05 15.07
C SER A 28 -29.17 -28.90 13.58
N LEU A 29 -29.62 -27.81 12.95
CA LEU A 29 -29.32 -27.52 11.54
C LEU A 29 -28.24 -26.44 11.48
N VAL A 30 -27.12 -26.75 10.84
CA VAL A 30 -26.03 -25.80 10.60
C VAL A 30 -26.47 -24.80 9.54
N ASP A 31 -26.34 -23.50 9.83
CA ASP A 31 -26.68 -22.44 8.90
C ASP A 31 -25.80 -22.50 7.63
N PRO A 32 -26.34 -22.19 6.44
CA PRO A 32 -25.57 -22.24 5.21
C PRO A 32 -24.46 -21.18 5.22
N PRO A 33 -23.28 -21.50 4.64
CA PRO A 33 -22.15 -20.58 4.64
C PRO A 33 -22.51 -19.27 3.94
N GLY A 34 -22.45 -18.16 4.69
CA GLY A 34 -22.80 -16.81 4.22
C GLY A 34 -24.13 -16.24 4.76
N PHE A 35 -24.92 -17.02 5.50
CA PHE A 35 -26.15 -16.50 6.13
C PHE A 35 -25.85 -15.81 7.47
N SER A 36 -25.68 -14.48 7.44
CA SER A 36 -25.85 -13.67 8.64
C SER A 36 -27.35 -13.41 8.82
N GLY A 37 -27.99 -14.01 9.81
CA GLY A 37 -29.41 -13.79 10.07
C GLY A 37 -29.74 -12.31 10.16
N SER A 38 -30.46 -11.78 9.16
CA SER A 38 -30.90 -10.39 9.10
C SER A 38 -32.05 -10.17 10.09
N GLY A 39 -31.71 -10.17 11.39
CA GLY A 39 -32.56 -9.63 12.44
C GLY A 39 -32.35 -8.12 12.51
N ARG A 40 -33.31 -7.37 11.95
CA ARG A 40 -33.58 -5.92 12.14
C ARG A 40 -32.46 -5.11 12.81
N LYS A 41 -31.80 -4.28 12.00
CA LYS A 41 -30.97 -3.13 12.42
C LYS A 41 -31.86 -2.09 13.12
N GLY A 42 -32.18 -2.33 14.39
CA GLY A 42 -32.79 -1.37 15.28
C GLY A 42 -31.71 -0.47 15.86
N ASN A 43 -31.79 0.82 15.56
CA ASN A 43 -30.96 1.87 16.12
C ASN A 43 -31.25 1.97 17.64
N SER A 44 -30.53 1.21 18.46
CA SER A 44 -30.57 1.36 19.91
C SER A 44 -29.15 1.36 20.44
N SER A 45 -28.74 2.53 20.92
CA SER A 45 -27.59 2.76 21.78
C SER A 45 -27.58 1.73 22.91
N LYS A 46 -26.85 0.63 22.72
CA LYS A 46 -26.51 -0.32 23.76
C LYS A 46 -25.00 -0.42 23.76
N LYS A 47 -24.42 0.05 24.87
CA LYS A 47 -23.07 -0.27 25.30
C LYS A 47 -22.79 -1.72 24.93
N ASP A 48 -21.89 -1.93 23.99
CA ASP A 48 -21.19 -3.20 23.87
C ASP A 48 -20.41 -3.36 25.17
N VAL A 49 -21.02 -4.10 26.11
CA VAL A 49 -20.22 -4.92 27.02
C VAL A 49 -19.46 -5.83 26.09
N ALA A 50 -18.22 -5.45 25.81
CA ALA A 50 -17.27 -6.25 25.09
C ALA A 50 -17.30 -7.64 25.72
N ALA A 51 -17.91 -8.61 25.02
CA ALA A 51 -17.53 -9.99 25.18
C ALA A 51 -15.99 -9.97 25.15
N PRO A 52 -15.29 -10.53 26.15
CA PRO A 52 -13.85 -10.50 26.16
C PRO A 52 -13.44 -11.12 24.83
N ARG A 53 -12.84 -10.32 23.94
CA ARG A 53 -12.15 -10.85 22.76
C ARG A 53 -11.28 -11.94 23.34
N LYS A 54 -11.63 -13.21 23.12
CA LYS A 54 -10.78 -14.32 23.54
C LYS A 54 -9.42 -13.95 23.01
N ALA A 55 -8.47 -13.73 23.91
CA ALA A 55 -7.13 -13.31 23.54
C ALA A 55 -6.69 -14.31 22.46
N PRO A 56 -6.47 -13.87 21.20
CA PRO A 56 -6.08 -14.78 20.16
C PRO A 56 -4.84 -15.51 20.64
N THR A 57 -4.82 -16.83 20.42
CA THR A 57 -3.70 -17.67 20.82
C THR A 57 -2.40 -17.04 20.28
N THR A 58 -1.32 -17.15 21.05
CA THR A 58 -0.01 -16.55 20.68
C THR A 58 0.38 -16.88 19.24
N GLU A 59 0.04 -18.09 18.78
CA GLU A 59 0.30 -18.56 17.41
C GLU A 59 -0.57 -17.88 16.33
N GLU A 60 -1.86 -17.66 16.58
CA GLU A 60 -2.72 -16.88 15.68
C GLU A 60 -2.27 -15.42 15.61
N THR A 61 -1.81 -14.83 16.72
CA THR A 61 -1.27 -13.46 16.70
C THR A 61 0.04 -13.37 15.93
N ASP A 62 0.89 -14.39 16.02
CA ASP A 62 2.19 -14.40 15.37
C ASP A 62 2.07 -14.64 13.86
N THR A 63 1.13 -15.47 13.42
CA THR A 63 0.80 -15.60 11.98
C THR A 63 0.20 -14.31 11.41
N LEU A 64 -0.64 -13.60 12.16
CA LEU A 64 -1.20 -12.30 11.75
C LEU A 64 -0.13 -11.21 11.70
N LYS A 65 0.78 -11.14 12.68
CA LYS A 65 1.93 -10.23 12.67
C LYS A 65 2.85 -10.52 11.48
N MET A 66 3.08 -11.79 11.15
CA MET A 66 3.90 -12.18 10.02
C MET A 66 3.28 -11.75 8.69
N LYS A 67 1.97 -11.95 8.48
CA LYS A 67 1.26 -11.46 7.28
C LYS A 67 1.35 -9.93 7.18
N LYS A 68 1.18 -9.23 8.30
CA LYS A 68 1.31 -7.76 8.32
C LYS A 68 2.74 -7.30 8.03
N ALA A 69 3.74 -8.00 8.55
CA ALA A 69 5.15 -7.72 8.31
C ALA A 69 5.51 -7.87 6.82
N TRP A 70 5.02 -8.93 6.16
CA TRP A 70 5.18 -9.12 4.72
C TRP A 70 4.51 -8.03 3.89
N GLU A 71 3.27 -7.66 4.23
CA GLU A 71 2.59 -6.54 3.56
C GLU A 71 3.35 -5.22 3.73
N LEU A 72 3.94 -5.00 4.91
CA LEU A 72 4.74 -3.81 5.19
C LEU A 72 6.07 -3.80 4.44
N ALA A 73 6.70 -4.97 4.28
CA ALA A 73 7.93 -5.13 3.50
C ALA A 73 7.73 -4.85 2.01
N ILE A 74 6.57 -5.23 1.47
CA ILE A 74 6.23 -5.05 0.05
C ILE A 74 5.60 -3.68 -0.22
N ALA A 75 5.14 -2.95 0.81
CA ALA A 75 4.51 -1.64 0.65
C ALA A 75 5.32 -0.64 -0.20
N PRO A 76 6.66 -0.49 -0.04
CA PRO A 76 7.46 0.39 -0.90
C PRO A 76 7.40 -0.02 -2.38
N ALA A 77 7.33 -1.33 -2.66
CA ALA A 77 7.25 -1.85 -4.03
C ALA A 77 5.94 -1.48 -4.72
N LYS A 78 4.84 -1.37 -3.97
CA LYS A 78 3.53 -0.96 -4.53
C LYS A 78 3.50 0.51 -4.94
N ALA A 79 4.31 1.36 -4.31
CA ALA A 79 4.45 2.76 -4.67
C ALA A 79 5.35 2.98 -5.90
N LEU A 80 6.25 2.03 -6.20
CA LEU A 80 7.19 2.14 -7.32
C LEU A 80 6.51 2.31 -8.69
N PRO A 81 5.50 1.51 -9.08
CA PRO A 81 4.82 1.69 -10.36
C PRO A 81 4.18 3.06 -10.50
N MET A 82 3.53 3.55 -9.45
CA MET A 82 2.90 4.88 -9.47
C MET A 82 3.95 5.98 -9.66
N ASN A 83 5.06 5.91 -8.93
CA ASN A 83 6.16 6.86 -9.06
C ASN A 83 6.83 6.76 -10.45
N ALA A 84 7.03 5.55 -10.96
CA ALA A 84 7.66 5.32 -12.26
C ALA A 84 6.80 5.82 -13.42
N ILE A 85 5.48 5.58 -13.40
CA ILE A 85 4.55 6.09 -14.42
C ILE A 85 4.48 7.61 -14.36
N GLY A 86 4.40 8.19 -13.15
CA GLY A 86 4.44 9.65 -12.98
C GLY A 86 5.73 10.25 -13.52
N MET A 87 6.88 9.64 -13.22
CA MET A 87 8.19 10.02 -13.75
C MET A 87 8.29 9.87 -15.27
N TYR A 88 7.60 8.89 -15.86
CA TYR A 88 7.55 8.68 -17.31
C TYR A 88 6.71 9.77 -18.00
N MET A 89 5.53 10.10 -17.46
CA MET A 89 4.62 11.07 -18.06
C MET A 89 5.05 12.54 -17.86
N SER A 90 5.72 12.86 -16.76
CA SER A 90 6.12 14.25 -16.44
C SER A 90 7.31 14.79 -17.25
N GLY A 91 7.92 13.96 -18.12
CA GLY A 91 9.04 14.38 -18.97
C GLY A 91 10.35 14.64 -18.21
N ASN A 92 11.30 15.34 -18.87
CA ASN A 92 12.63 15.65 -18.36
C ASN A 92 12.81 17.15 -18.03
N SER A 93 11.71 17.85 -17.75
CA SER A 93 11.74 19.30 -17.54
C SER A 93 12.42 19.65 -16.21
N LEU A 94 13.52 20.40 -16.27
CA LEU A 94 14.26 20.94 -15.12
C LEU A 94 13.47 22.09 -14.48
N GLN A 95 12.44 21.74 -13.70
CA GLN A 95 11.69 22.68 -12.87
C GLN A 95 12.05 22.50 -11.40
N ILE A 96 11.91 23.57 -10.61
CA ILE A 96 12.15 23.53 -9.16
C ILE A 96 11.31 22.44 -8.45
N PHE A 97 10.12 22.17 -9.00
CA PHE A 97 9.22 21.11 -8.55
C PHE A 97 9.83 19.71 -8.76
N SER A 98 10.58 19.53 -9.84
CA SER A 98 11.28 18.28 -10.16
C SER A 98 12.36 17.96 -9.13
N VAL A 99 13.16 18.96 -8.73
CA VAL A 99 14.22 18.82 -7.71
C VAL A 99 13.62 18.47 -6.34
N MET A 100 12.53 19.13 -5.95
CA MET A 100 11.83 18.86 -4.70
C MET A 100 11.21 17.45 -4.66
N MET A 101 10.61 17.01 -5.77
CA MET A 101 10.01 15.68 -5.89
C MET A 101 11.08 14.59 -5.80
N VAL A 102 12.20 14.77 -6.50
CA VAL A 102 13.37 13.90 -6.42
C VAL A 102 13.91 13.82 -4.99
N PHE A 103 14.05 14.95 -4.29
CA PHE A 103 14.52 14.97 -2.91
C PHE A 103 13.59 14.17 -1.97
N MET A 104 12.27 14.34 -2.08
CA MET A 104 11.33 13.52 -1.33
C MET A 104 11.36 12.04 -1.74
N CYS A 105 11.60 11.76 -3.02
CA CYS A 105 11.74 10.40 -3.54
C CYS A 105 12.95 9.66 -2.95
N PHE A 106 14.02 10.37 -2.58
CA PHE A 106 15.16 9.80 -1.84
C PHE A 106 14.97 9.81 -0.33
N LYS A 107 14.51 10.94 0.23
CA LYS A 107 14.36 11.10 1.67
C LYS A 107 13.41 10.07 2.26
N THR A 108 12.30 9.78 1.57
CA THR A 108 11.28 8.85 2.06
C THR A 108 11.81 7.43 2.24
N PRO A 109 12.38 6.77 1.20
CA PRO A 109 12.97 5.44 1.37
C PRO A 109 14.20 5.45 2.29
N LEU A 110 14.99 6.53 2.33
CA LEU A 110 16.11 6.64 3.26
C LEU A 110 15.64 6.63 4.72
N LEU A 111 14.66 7.47 5.05
CA LEU A 111 14.06 7.49 6.40
C LEU A 111 13.35 6.17 6.72
N ALA A 112 12.75 5.51 5.73
CA ALA A 112 12.13 4.21 5.90
C ALA A 112 13.16 3.15 6.31
N VAL A 113 14.33 3.11 5.66
CA VAL A 113 15.42 2.19 6.00
C VAL A 113 16.04 2.53 7.36
N LEU A 114 16.25 3.81 7.66
CA LEU A 114 16.79 4.23 8.96
C LEU A 114 15.84 3.90 10.12
N ASN A 115 14.53 3.95 9.88
CA ASN A 115 13.52 3.69 10.89
C ASN A 115 13.02 2.23 10.91
N ILE A 116 13.75 1.30 10.30
CA ILE A 116 13.34 -0.10 10.15
C ILE A 116 13.05 -0.75 11.51
N GLN A 117 13.84 -0.41 12.53
CA GLN A 117 13.68 -1.00 13.86
C GLN A 117 12.39 -0.54 14.52
N ALA A 118 12.01 0.73 14.42
CA ALA A 118 10.73 1.20 14.99
C ALA A 118 9.52 0.63 14.23
N THR A 119 9.65 0.48 12.92
CA THR A 119 8.62 -0.10 12.06
C THR A 119 8.35 -1.57 12.38
N PHE A 120 9.39 -2.35 12.68
CA PHE A 120 9.27 -3.78 13.01
C PHE A 120 9.20 -4.07 14.52
N ALA A 121 9.55 -3.13 15.41
CA ALA A 121 9.47 -3.31 16.86
C ALA A 121 8.06 -3.69 17.35
N ARG A 122 7.01 -3.18 16.68
CA ARG A 122 5.61 -3.51 17.00
C ARG A 122 5.19 -4.93 16.57
N LEU A 123 6.01 -5.62 15.79
CA LEU A 123 5.73 -6.92 15.21
C LEU A 123 6.68 -8.02 15.74
N GLU A 124 7.67 -7.68 16.57
CA GLU A 124 8.65 -8.62 17.10
C GLU A 124 8.04 -9.51 18.20
N SER A 125 8.07 -10.83 17.98
CA SER A 125 7.73 -11.88 18.94
C SER A 125 8.89 -12.86 19.03
N PRO A 126 9.23 -13.44 20.21
CA PRO A 126 10.36 -14.35 20.39
C PRO A 126 10.38 -15.53 19.41
N GLY A 127 9.21 -16.04 18.98
CA GLY A 127 9.09 -17.20 18.10
C GLY A 127 9.18 -16.90 16.59
N THR A 128 9.20 -15.64 16.16
CA THR A 128 9.14 -15.27 14.72
C THR A 128 10.41 -14.58 14.21
N LYS A 129 11.42 -14.40 15.06
CA LYS A 129 12.64 -13.63 14.77
C LYS A 129 13.36 -14.05 13.48
N ASP A 130 13.49 -15.36 13.22
CA ASP A 130 14.18 -15.88 12.02
C ASP A 130 13.47 -15.50 10.72
N LYS A 131 12.13 -15.62 10.70
CA LYS A 131 11.32 -15.23 9.54
C LYS A 131 11.28 -13.71 9.36
N MET A 132 11.41 -12.97 10.45
CA MET A 132 11.39 -11.52 10.45
C MET A 132 12.64 -10.90 9.86
N LEU A 133 13.78 -11.57 9.95
CA LEU A 133 15.04 -11.15 9.31
C LEU A 133 14.88 -11.10 7.79
N LEU A 134 14.27 -12.12 7.18
CA LEU A 134 13.98 -12.16 5.73
C LEU A 134 13.05 -11.03 5.30
N VAL A 135 12.04 -10.71 6.13
CA VAL A 135 11.12 -9.59 5.90
C VAL A 135 11.87 -8.24 5.97
N LYS A 136 12.78 -8.05 6.93
CA LYS A 136 13.62 -6.85 7.03
C LYS A 136 14.53 -6.69 5.80
N ILE A 137 15.18 -7.77 5.34
CA ILE A 137 16.01 -7.75 4.12
C ILE A 137 15.17 -7.36 2.91
N THR A 138 14.00 -7.97 2.73
CA THR A 138 13.08 -7.63 1.63
C THR A 138 12.71 -6.15 1.64
N PHE A 139 12.38 -5.60 2.82
CA PHE A 139 12.06 -4.18 2.95
C PHE A 139 13.24 -3.28 2.55
N VAL A 140 14.47 -3.61 2.96
CA VAL A 140 15.66 -2.85 2.55
C VAL A 140 15.87 -2.92 1.03
N LEU A 141 15.74 -4.11 0.43
CA LEU A 141 15.85 -4.29 -1.02
C LEU A 141 14.83 -3.45 -1.79
N MET A 142 13.57 -3.43 -1.35
CA MET A 142 12.52 -2.65 -2.01
C MET A 142 12.77 -1.13 -1.91
N ASN A 143 13.28 -0.65 -0.78
CA ASN A 143 13.67 0.76 -0.63
C ASN A 143 14.92 1.10 -1.46
N LEU A 144 15.90 0.19 -1.57
CA LEU A 144 17.06 0.37 -2.44
C LEU A 144 16.66 0.45 -3.91
N LEU A 145 15.71 -0.38 -4.36
CA LEU A 145 15.16 -0.29 -5.71
C LEU A 145 14.49 1.07 -5.97
N ALA A 146 13.78 1.62 -4.97
CA ALA A 146 13.19 2.95 -5.06
C ALA A 146 14.25 4.05 -5.22
N VAL A 147 15.32 3.98 -4.43
CA VAL A 147 16.47 4.88 -4.52
C VAL A 147 17.18 4.75 -5.87
N ALA A 148 17.36 3.53 -6.39
CA ALA A 148 17.99 3.29 -7.68
C ALA A 148 17.17 3.87 -8.84
N LEU A 149 15.85 3.67 -8.84
CA LEU A 149 14.93 4.28 -9.81
C LEU A 149 14.97 5.81 -9.76
N GLY A 150 14.97 6.39 -8.55
CA GLY A 150 15.15 7.82 -8.35
C GLY A 150 16.46 8.31 -8.97
N THR A 151 17.57 7.66 -8.65
CA THR A 151 18.92 7.99 -9.15
C THR A 151 19.01 7.95 -10.66
N TRP A 152 18.43 6.92 -11.28
CA TRP A 152 18.36 6.82 -12.73
C TRP A 152 17.59 8.01 -13.33
N LYS A 153 16.46 8.41 -12.73
CA LYS A 153 15.70 9.57 -13.21
C LYS A 153 16.46 10.90 -13.01
N VAL A 154 17.16 11.11 -11.89
CA VAL A 154 18.00 12.30 -11.67
C VAL A 154 19.13 12.39 -12.68
N ASN A 155 19.73 11.24 -13.00
CA ASN A 155 20.74 11.15 -14.05
C ASN A 155 20.16 11.56 -15.41
N GLN A 156 18.96 11.08 -15.76
CA GLN A 156 18.26 11.50 -16.98
C GLN A 156 17.95 13.01 -16.98
N MET A 157 17.68 13.61 -15.83
CA MET A 157 17.43 15.05 -15.68
C MET A 157 18.71 15.92 -15.73
N GLY A 158 19.91 15.33 -15.76
CA GLY A 158 21.18 16.09 -15.79
C GLY A 158 21.49 16.86 -14.51
N LEU A 159 20.89 16.48 -13.38
CA LEU A 159 21.10 17.13 -12.09
C LEU A 159 22.33 16.59 -11.33
N LEU A 160 22.86 15.44 -11.75
CA LEU A 160 24.05 14.88 -11.15
C LEU A 160 25.28 15.56 -11.76
N PRO A 161 26.29 15.93 -10.94
CA PRO A 161 27.55 16.51 -11.41
C PRO A 161 28.45 15.41 -12.05
N THR A 162 27.94 14.75 -13.08
CA THR A 162 28.58 13.61 -13.77
C THR A 162 29.12 14.00 -15.13
N THR A 163 28.73 15.17 -15.66
CA THR A 163 29.11 15.64 -16.99
C THR A 163 30.26 16.64 -16.88
N SER A 164 31.20 16.62 -17.83
CA SER A 164 32.31 17.60 -17.86
C SER A 164 31.81 19.06 -17.88
N SER A 165 30.61 19.31 -18.43
CA SER A 165 29.96 20.62 -18.37
C SER A 165 29.70 21.12 -16.95
N ASP A 166 29.47 20.22 -16.00
CA ASP A 166 29.19 20.55 -14.59
C ASP A 166 30.46 21.06 -13.88
N TRP A 167 31.63 20.72 -14.44
CA TRP A 167 32.95 21.06 -13.92
C TRP A 167 33.68 22.12 -14.74
N LEU A 168 33.09 22.56 -15.85
CA LEU A 168 33.67 23.54 -16.77
C LEU A 168 34.07 24.83 -16.07
N ALA A 169 33.32 25.24 -15.03
CA ALA A 169 33.64 26.43 -14.23
C ALA A 169 34.99 26.35 -13.49
N TRP A 170 35.51 25.14 -13.29
CA TRP A 170 36.81 24.88 -12.66
C TRP A 170 37.84 24.30 -13.64
N GLU A 171 37.49 24.11 -14.92
CA GLU A 171 38.42 23.63 -15.93
C GLU A 171 39.32 24.78 -16.41
N SER A 172 40.63 24.53 -16.41
CA SER A 172 41.61 25.55 -16.81
C SER A 172 41.49 25.82 -18.31
N ALA A 173 41.49 27.10 -18.70
CA ALA A 173 41.55 27.46 -20.11
C ALA A 173 42.80 26.85 -20.75
N ARG A 174 42.66 26.30 -21.96
CA ARG A 174 43.79 25.72 -22.68
C ARG A 174 44.72 26.84 -23.14
N ASP A 175 45.96 26.83 -22.64
CA ASP A 175 46.97 27.78 -23.10
C ASP A 175 47.34 27.49 -24.57
N PRO A 176 47.25 28.48 -25.47
CA PRO A 176 47.68 28.31 -26.85
C PRO A 176 49.20 28.18 -26.90
N LEU A 177 49.71 27.16 -27.61
CA LEU A 177 51.15 26.96 -27.79
C LEU A 177 51.81 28.08 -28.60
N GLU A 178 51.10 28.66 -29.57
CA GLU A 178 51.61 29.74 -30.42
C GLU A 178 50.51 30.78 -30.67
N ARG A 179 50.88 32.07 -30.61
CA ARG A 179 50.04 33.19 -31.06
C ARG A 179 50.63 33.74 -32.35
N ALA A 180 49.88 33.66 -33.45
CA ALA A 180 50.22 34.35 -34.68
C ALA A 180 49.77 35.82 -34.59
N PHE A 181 50.70 36.74 -34.82
CA PHE A 181 50.38 38.15 -34.98
C PHE A 181 50.17 38.43 -36.46
N PRO A 182 49.01 38.98 -36.87
CA PRO A 182 48.82 39.38 -38.26
C PRO A 182 49.79 40.53 -38.60
N ASP A 183 50.55 40.34 -39.67
CA ASP A 183 51.46 41.33 -40.22
C ASP A 183 50.64 42.40 -40.95
N PHE A 184 50.11 43.37 -40.20
CA PHE A 184 49.59 44.61 -40.79
C PHE A 184 50.78 45.52 -41.06
N ALA A 185 51.46 45.23 -42.16
CA ALA A 185 52.54 46.04 -42.69
C ALA A 185 52.09 47.51 -42.86
N THR A 186 53.00 48.37 -42.45
CA THR A 186 53.06 49.84 -42.60
C THR A 186 52.72 50.35 -44.00
#